data_AF-A0A1V6ARD0-F1
#
_entry.id   AF-A0A1V6ARD0-F1
#
_cell.length_a   1.000
_cell.length_b   1.000
_cell.length_c   1.000
_cell.angle_alpha   90.00
_cell.angle_beta   90.00
_cell.angle_gamma   90.00
#
_symmetry.space_group_name_H-M   'P 1'
#
loop_
_entity.id
_entity.type
_entity.pdbx_description
1 polymer ?
#
loop_
_entity_poly.entity_id
_entity_poly.type
_entity_poly.pdbx_seq_one_letter_code
_entity_poly.pdbx_strand_id
1 'polypeptide(L)'
;MHNPFQEKIDEHENDVDYIQRALKGDAAALEALILRHQSWIFNIALNMTGDIHRAEDVTQEILIIIISKLATYDQKKASFRTWLYRIVANHVINMKQSRKEQFYAAHSEDFNFNSFILNLPENQKPASPDDKEIIDKTRNYCVLCILLCLNRMERIVLILGGIFDVTDRMGSEICDISQVNFRKILSRSRKKVADYFQKNCSLLDRRNPCKCSEQANYLANLGLIKPGDHQVTQSSLGTIRSVLGKTISDIEDSYSRFLMLYQEQPFFKGPDMAAWLRDLLRRNDVNEIFFEKN
;
A
#
# COMPACT_ATOMS: atom_id res chain seq x y z
N MET A 1 3.30 15.78 4.77
CA MET A 1 4.05 14.82 3.94
C MET A 1 3.66 15.06 2.49
N HIS A 2 4.60 15.05 1.55
CA HIS A 2 4.30 15.19 0.13
C HIS A 2 3.37 14.05 -0.33
N ASN A 3 2.25 14.37 -1.00
CA ASN A 3 1.37 13.39 -1.63
C ASN A 3 1.63 13.40 -3.17
N PRO A 4 2.25 12.36 -3.72
CA PRO A 4 2.67 12.32 -5.12
C PRO A 4 1.50 12.22 -6.09
N PHE A 5 0.29 11.94 -5.60
CA PHE A 5 -0.92 11.77 -6.40
C PHE A 5 -1.77 13.04 -6.51
N GLN A 6 -1.38 14.14 -5.86
CA GLN A 6 -2.10 15.41 -5.98
C GLN A 6 -1.94 16.02 -7.37
N GLU A 7 -3.03 16.31 -8.09
CA GLU A 7 -2.94 16.87 -9.44
C GLU A 7 -2.29 18.26 -9.49
N LYS A 8 -2.52 19.10 -8.47
CA LYS A 8 -1.86 20.40 -8.32
C LYS A 8 -0.45 20.20 -7.77
N ILE A 9 0.55 20.60 -8.55
CA ILE A 9 1.95 20.60 -8.15
C ILE A 9 2.20 21.87 -7.34
N ASP A 10 2.72 21.72 -6.11
CA ASP A 10 3.29 22.87 -5.39
C ASP A 10 4.57 23.30 -6.10
N GLU A 11 4.66 24.54 -6.56
CA GLU A 11 5.78 25.06 -7.37
C GLU A 11 7.14 24.93 -6.68
N HIS A 12 7.16 24.82 -5.35
CA HIS A 12 8.36 24.71 -4.52
C HIS A 12 8.89 23.27 -4.35
N GLU A 13 8.24 22.28 -4.95
CA GLU A 13 8.48 20.85 -4.66
C GLU A 13 8.70 20.02 -5.93
N ASN A 14 9.41 20.58 -6.91
CA ASN A 14 9.60 19.95 -8.21
C ASN A 14 10.63 18.81 -8.16
N ASP A 15 10.16 17.57 -8.31
CA ASP A 15 11.02 16.37 -8.45
C ASP A 15 12.08 16.54 -9.58
N VAL A 16 11.81 17.38 -10.59
CA VAL A 16 12.74 17.63 -11.69
C VAL A 16 14.08 18.21 -11.23
N ASP A 17 14.12 19.10 -10.24
CA ASP A 17 15.39 19.64 -9.72
C ASP A 17 16.23 18.53 -9.08
N TYR A 18 15.60 17.74 -8.19
CA TYR A 18 16.25 16.62 -7.54
C TYR A 18 16.77 15.61 -8.57
N ILE A 19 16.01 15.32 -9.61
CA ILE A 19 16.43 14.41 -10.69
C ILE A 19 17.64 14.99 -11.42
N GLN A 20 17.60 16.25 -11.85
CA GLN A 20 18.71 16.87 -12.59
C GLN A 20 20.01 16.89 -11.78
N ARG A 21 19.91 17.17 -10.48
CA ARG A 21 21.05 17.15 -9.56
C ARG A 21 21.54 15.73 -9.31
N ALA A 22 20.63 14.78 -9.06
CA ALA A 22 20.98 13.38 -8.88
C ALA A 22 21.72 12.80 -10.11
N LEU A 23 21.27 13.15 -11.32
CA LEU A 23 21.93 12.73 -12.58
C LEU A 23 23.30 13.38 -12.78
N LYS A 24 23.59 14.49 -12.11
CA LYS A 24 24.92 15.13 -12.08
C LYS A 24 25.80 14.64 -10.93
N GLY A 25 25.30 13.68 -10.16
CA GLY A 25 26.03 13.08 -9.07
C GLY A 25 25.79 13.70 -7.68
N ASP A 26 24.69 14.44 -7.49
CA ASP A 26 24.30 14.90 -6.16
C ASP A 26 23.60 13.77 -5.37
N ALA A 27 24.36 13.10 -4.51
CA ALA A 27 23.86 12.03 -3.64
C ALA A 27 22.73 12.49 -2.70
N ALA A 28 22.79 13.73 -2.20
CA ALA A 28 21.77 14.28 -1.32
C ALA A 28 20.46 14.55 -2.07
N ALA A 29 20.55 14.98 -3.32
CA ALA A 29 19.37 15.13 -4.18
C ALA A 29 18.71 13.78 -4.48
N LEU A 30 19.49 12.73 -4.73
CA LEU A 30 18.97 11.38 -4.90
C LEU A 30 18.30 10.87 -3.61
N GLU A 31 18.94 11.04 -2.45
CA GLU A 31 18.37 10.65 -1.16
C GLU A 31 17.05 11.37 -0.90
N ALA A 32 16.99 12.69 -1.14
CA ALA A 32 15.76 13.47 -0.99
C ALA A 32 14.64 12.96 -1.92
N LEU A 33 14.95 12.70 -3.19
CA LEU A 33 13.98 12.16 -4.16
C LEU A 33 13.40 10.82 -3.69
N ILE A 34 14.26 9.92 -3.22
CA ILE A 34 13.86 8.59 -2.76
C ILE A 34 13.01 8.69 -1.49
N LEU A 35 13.43 9.49 -0.51
CA LEU A 35 12.72 9.69 0.75
C LEU A 35 11.31 10.26 0.56
N ARG A 36 11.07 11.06 -0.48
CA ARG A 36 9.73 11.59 -0.82
C ARG A 36 8.75 10.49 -1.25
N HIS A 37 9.23 9.46 -1.94
CA HIS A 37 8.38 8.42 -2.53
C HIS A 37 8.39 7.10 -1.74
N GLN A 38 9.42 6.82 -0.93
CA GLN A 38 9.60 5.50 -0.30
C GLN A 38 8.40 5.02 0.51
N SER A 39 7.78 5.89 1.31
CA SER A 39 6.67 5.48 2.19
C SER A 39 5.42 5.19 1.37
N TRP A 40 5.21 5.92 0.26
CA TRP A 40 4.10 5.65 -0.65
C TRP A 40 4.27 4.31 -1.37
N ILE A 41 5.47 4.03 -1.87
CA ILE A 41 5.84 2.75 -2.47
C ILE A 41 5.63 1.62 -1.44
N PHE A 42 6.11 1.82 -0.21
CA PHE A 42 5.96 0.85 0.87
C PHE A 42 4.50 0.57 1.20
N ASN A 43 3.64 1.58 1.33
CA ASN A 43 2.23 1.35 1.62
C ASN A 43 1.50 0.69 0.44
N ILE A 44 1.89 0.95 -0.83
CA ILE A 44 1.39 0.17 -1.97
C ILE A 44 1.83 -1.28 -1.84
N ALA A 45 3.12 -1.54 -1.62
CA ALA A 45 3.68 -2.88 -1.49
C ALA A 45 3.04 -3.66 -0.33
N LEU A 46 2.79 -2.99 0.81
CA LEU A 46 2.11 -3.59 1.96
C LEU A 46 0.69 -4.01 1.63
N ASN A 47 -0.10 -3.14 0.99
CA ASN A 47 -1.46 -3.47 0.57
C ASN A 47 -1.50 -4.50 -0.56
N MET A 48 -0.41 -4.67 -1.32
CA MET A 48 -0.28 -5.70 -2.34
C MET A 48 0.16 -7.06 -1.77
N THR A 49 0.99 -7.10 -0.73
CA THR A 49 1.61 -8.33 -0.21
C THR A 49 0.94 -8.86 1.06
N GLY A 50 0.33 -8.00 1.87
CA GLY A 50 -0.20 -8.36 3.19
C GLY A 50 0.85 -8.56 4.28
N ASP A 51 2.13 -8.39 3.96
CA ASP A 51 3.26 -8.82 4.77
C ASP A 51 4.32 -7.72 4.82
N ILE A 52 4.67 -7.28 6.03
CA ILE A 52 5.55 -6.14 6.23
C ILE A 52 6.95 -6.44 5.69
N HIS A 53 7.55 -7.57 6.05
CA HIS A 53 8.88 -7.93 5.59
C HIS A 53 8.94 -8.08 4.07
N ARG A 54 7.93 -8.73 3.48
CA ARG A 54 7.87 -8.79 2.01
C ARG A 54 7.67 -7.41 1.39
N ALA A 55 6.90 -6.52 2.02
CA ALA A 55 6.72 -5.15 1.54
C ALA A 55 8.01 -4.33 1.62
N GLU A 56 8.84 -4.52 2.64
CA GLU A 56 10.17 -3.91 2.75
C GLU A 56 11.07 -4.36 1.61
N ASP A 57 11.16 -5.67 1.36
CA ASP A 57 11.93 -6.25 0.25
C ASP A 57 11.46 -5.70 -1.10
N VAL A 58 10.14 -5.72 -1.35
CA VAL A 58 9.54 -5.21 -2.59
C VAL A 58 9.82 -3.72 -2.77
N THR A 59 9.78 -2.95 -1.68
CA THR A 59 10.11 -1.52 -1.72
C THR A 59 11.57 -1.33 -2.14
N GLN A 60 12.50 -2.08 -1.55
CA GLN A 60 13.91 -2.03 -1.92
C GLN A 60 14.13 -2.44 -3.39
N GLU A 61 13.52 -3.54 -3.85
CA GLU A 61 13.58 -3.98 -5.26
C GLU A 61 13.12 -2.85 -6.21
N ILE A 62 12.00 -2.21 -5.91
CA ILE A 62 11.44 -1.10 -6.72
C ILE A 62 12.37 0.11 -6.71
N LEU A 63 12.90 0.51 -5.54
CA LEU A 63 13.81 1.65 -5.43
C LEU A 63 15.11 1.43 -6.22
N ILE A 64 15.68 0.22 -6.18
CA ILE A 64 16.83 -0.15 -7.02
C ILE A 64 16.51 0.04 -8.51
N ILE A 65 15.33 -0.41 -8.96
CA ILE A 65 14.90 -0.26 -10.36
C ILE A 65 14.75 1.23 -10.71
N ILE A 66 14.14 2.04 -9.83
CA ILE A 66 13.97 3.48 -10.04
C ILE A 66 15.33 4.17 -10.19
N ILE A 67 16.26 3.93 -9.26
CA ILE A 67 17.60 4.51 -9.28
C ILE A 67 18.33 4.11 -10.57
N SER A 68 18.31 2.81 -10.90
CA SER A 68 19.01 2.27 -12.08
C SER A 68 18.43 2.78 -13.41
N LYS A 69 17.15 3.14 -13.44
CA LYS A 69 16.47 3.67 -14.63
C LYS A 69 16.33 5.18 -14.64
N LEU A 70 16.82 5.88 -13.61
CA LEU A 70 16.58 7.33 -13.44
C LEU A 70 17.07 8.13 -14.66
N ALA A 71 18.21 7.75 -15.23
CA ALA A 71 18.77 8.39 -16.43
C ALA A 71 17.92 8.20 -17.70
N THR A 72 16.98 7.25 -17.71
CA THR A 72 16.06 7.00 -18.82
C THR A 72 14.77 7.81 -18.74
N TYR A 73 14.55 8.52 -17.62
CA TYR A 73 13.38 9.36 -17.44
C TYR A 73 13.40 10.52 -18.44
N ASP A 74 12.27 10.72 -19.12
CA ASP A 74 12.08 11.81 -20.09
C ASP A 74 10.83 12.61 -19.72
N GLN A 75 11.05 13.84 -19.25
CA GLN A 75 9.98 14.74 -18.84
C GLN A 75 9.00 15.09 -19.97
N LYS A 76 9.42 14.96 -21.24
CA LYS A 76 8.56 15.24 -22.40
C LYS A 76 7.52 14.13 -22.63
N LYS A 77 7.78 12.92 -22.13
CA LYS A 77 6.89 11.76 -22.32
C LYS A 77 5.87 11.60 -21.20
N ALA A 78 6.28 11.85 -19.96
CA ALA A 78 5.41 11.71 -18.80
C ALA A 78 5.93 12.51 -17.59
N SER A 79 5.05 12.81 -16.65
CA SER A 79 5.46 13.30 -15.33
C SER A 79 6.29 12.25 -14.59
N PHE A 80 7.21 12.68 -13.73
CA PHE A 80 8.07 11.75 -12.98
C PHE A 80 7.26 10.78 -12.12
N ARG A 81 6.22 11.27 -11.42
CA ARG A 81 5.28 10.43 -10.67
C ARG A 81 4.64 9.34 -11.53
N THR A 82 4.15 9.66 -12.73
CA THR A 82 3.53 8.65 -13.61
C THR A 82 4.57 7.60 -14.00
N TRP A 83 5.79 8.03 -14.35
CA TRP A 83 6.87 7.12 -14.71
C TRP A 83 7.27 6.21 -13.54
N LEU A 84 7.46 6.78 -12.35
CA LEU A 84 7.83 6.07 -11.12
C LEU A 84 6.74 5.08 -10.72
N TYR A 85 5.49 5.53 -10.60
CA TYR A 85 4.40 4.66 -10.16
C TYR A 85 4.00 3.62 -11.20
N ARG A 86 4.31 3.82 -12.49
CA ARG A 86 4.23 2.74 -13.48
C ARG A 86 5.27 1.65 -13.25
N ILE A 87 6.49 2.00 -12.82
CA ILE A 87 7.48 0.99 -12.36
C ILE A 87 6.94 0.25 -11.14
N VAL A 88 6.39 0.97 -10.15
CA VAL A 88 5.77 0.38 -8.94
C VAL A 88 4.66 -0.60 -9.32
N ALA A 89 3.67 -0.17 -10.11
CA ALA A 89 2.53 -0.97 -10.52
C ALA A 89 2.97 -2.23 -11.28
N ASN A 90 3.85 -2.07 -12.26
CA ASN A 90 4.40 -3.19 -13.01
C ASN A 90 5.12 -4.19 -12.10
N HIS A 91 5.90 -3.71 -11.12
CA HIS A 91 6.62 -4.59 -10.21
C HIS A 91 5.68 -5.37 -9.29
N VAL A 92 4.74 -4.68 -8.61
CA VAL A 92 3.82 -5.34 -7.67
C VAL A 92 2.80 -6.26 -8.36
N ILE A 93 2.48 -6.03 -9.63
CA ILE A 93 1.65 -6.94 -10.42
C ILE A 93 2.41 -8.23 -10.78
N ASN A 94 3.72 -8.13 -11.05
CA ASN A 94 4.53 -9.25 -11.58
C ASN A 94 5.40 -9.96 -10.53
N MET A 95 5.55 -9.41 -9.32
CA MET A 95 6.36 -10.01 -8.25
C MET A 95 5.88 -11.41 -7.87
N LYS A 96 6.73 -12.25 -7.27
CA LYS A 96 6.26 -13.53 -6.72
C LYS A 96 5.21 -13.31 -5.63
N GLN A 97 4.14 -14.12 -5.62
CA GLN A 97 3.10 -14.02 -4.60
C GLN A 97 3.68 -14.25 -3.20
N SER A 98 3.26 -13.43 -2.25
CA SER A 98 3.58 -13.66 -0.84
C SER A 98 2.84 -14.90 -0.33
N ARG A 99 3.29 -15.48 0.78
CA ARG A 99 2.59 -16.61 1.42
C ARG A 99 1.16 -16.24 1.81
N LYS A 100 0.96 -15.02 2.32
CA LYS A 100 -0.37 -14.50 2.67
C LYS A 100 -1.25 -14.31 1.44
N GLU A 101 -0.70 -13.75 0.35
CA GLU A 101 -1.43 -13.61 -0.91
C GLU A 101 -1.90 -14.97 -1.44
N GLN A 102 -1.03 -15.99 -1.44
CA GLN A 102 -1.38 -17.35 -1.85
C GLN A 102 -2.50 -17.94 -0.99
N PHE A 103 -2.37 -17.77 0.33
CA PHE A 103 -3.38 -18.24 1.28
C PHE A 103 -4.74 -17.61 1.01
N TYR A 104 -4.82 -16.29 0.88
CA TYR A 104 -6.12 -15.61 0.67
C TYR A 104 -6.68 -15.80 -0.74
N ALA A 105 -5.83 -15.87 -1.78
CA ALA A 105 -6.28 -16.16 -3.13
C ALA A 105 -6.95 -17.55 -3.23
N ALA A 106 -6.40 -18.55 -2.52
CA ALA A 106 -6.95 -19.90 -2.49
C ALA A 106 -8.31 -20.00 -1.78
N HIS A 107 -8.64 -19.05 -0.89
CA HIS A 107 -9.91 -19.01 -0.13
C HIS A 107 -10.84 -17.88 -0.61
N SER A 108 -10.58 -17.33 -1.81
CA SER A 108 -11.30 -16.18 -2.35
C SER A 108 -12.73 -16.48 -2.78
N GLU A 109 -13.06 -17.71 -3.16
CA GLU A 109 -14.42 -18.09 -3.60
C GLU A 109 -15.44 -18.05 -2.46
N ASP A 110 -15.01 -18.35 -1.24
CA ASP A 110 -15.91 -18.34 -0.10
C ASP A 110 -15.99 -16.97 0.58
N PHE A 111 -14.95 -16.11 0.46
CA PHE A 111 -14.78 -14.91 1.30
C PHE A 111 -15.02 -15.19 2.80
N ASN A 112 -15.04 -16.46 3.19
CA ASN A 112 -15.66 -16.91 4.43
C ASN A 112 -14.55 -17.03 5.46
N PHE A 113 -14.00 -15.86 5.80
CA PHE A 113 -13.09 -15.72 6.93
C PHE A 113 -13.72 -16.36 8.19
N ASN A 114 -15.05 -16.29 8.32
CA ASN A 114 -15.81 -16.95 9.39
C ASN A 114 -15.76 -18.50 9.33
N SER A 115 -15.76 -19.16 8.16
CA SER A 115 -15.71 -20.63 8.11
C SER A 115 -14.33 -21.18 8.45
N PHE A 116 -13.26 -20.49 8.09
CA PHE A 116 -11.92 -20.85 8.55
C PHE A 116 -11.80 -20.65 10.07
N ILE A 117 -12.45 -19.60 10.59
CA ILE A 117 -12.49 -19.26 12.02
C ILE A 117 -13.23 -20.27 12.88
N LEU A 118 -14.38 -20.75 12.40
CA LEU A 118 -15.25 -21.67 13.14
C LEU A 118 -14.68 -23.09 13.25
N ASN A 119 -13.58 -23.41 12.56
CA ASN A 119 -13.03 -24.77 12.45
C ASN A 119 -11.69 -24.98 13.19
N LEU A 120 -11.22 -24.04 14.01
CA LEU A 120 -9.97 -24.20 14.77
C LEU A 120 -10.19 -24.68 16.21
N PRO A 121 -9.26 -25.45 16.77
CA PRO A 121 -9.37 -25.99 18.13
C PRO A 121 -9.46 -24.88 19.18
N GLU A 122 -10.39 -25.01 20.14
CA GLU A 122 -10.72 -24.02 21.18
C GLU A 122 -9.58 -23.64 22.16
N ASN A 123 -8.42 -24.28 22.06
CA ASN A 123 -7.44 -24.31 23.15
C ASN A 123 -6.31 -23.28 23.03
N GLN A 124 -6.62 -21.98 23.09
CA GLN A 124 -5.65 -20.95 23.53
C GLN A 124 -6.36 -19.81 24.26
N LYS A 125 -5.74 -19.30 25.34
CA LYS A 125 -6.29 -18.24 26.20
C LYS A 125 -6.61 -17.00 25.36
N PRO A 126 -7.83 -16.45 25.45
CA PRO A 126 -8.22 -15.28 24.68
C PRO A 126 -7.33 -14.08 25.04
N ALA A 127 -7.06 -13.22 24.05
CA ALA A 127 -6.70 -11.85 24.34
C ALA A 127 -7.78 -11.24 25.24
N SER A 128 -7.43 -10.35 26.16
CA SER A 128 -8.45 -9.66 26.95
C SER A 128 -9.41 -8.94 25.98
N PRO A 129 -10.72 -9.26 25.96
CA PRO A 129 -11.67 -8.75 24.96
C PRO A 129 -11.78 -7.22 24.87
N ASP A 130 -11.23 -6.52 25.87
CA ASP A 130 -11.25 -5.06 26.01
C ASP A 130 -9.96 -4.37 25.55
N ASP A 131 -8.99 -5.10 24.98
CA ASP A 131 -7.79 -4.48 24.44
C ASP A 131 -8.10 -3.79 23.09
N LYS A 132 -8.39 -2.49 23.18
CA LYS A 132 -8.64 -1.61 22.04
C LYS A 132 -7.54 -1.73 20.96
N GLU A 133 -6.28 -1.92 21.35
CA GLU A 133 -5.18 -2.04 20.40
C GLU A 133 -5.32 -3.29 19.53
N ILE A 134 -5.66 -4.43 20.13
CA ILE A 134 -5.84 -5.69 19.41
C ILE A 134 -7.07 -5.63 18.50
N ILE A 135 -8.15 -4.98 18.96
CA ILE A 135 -9.36 -4.77 18.14
C ILE A 135 -9.04 -3.91 16.92
N ASP A 136 -8.28 -2.82 17.09
CA ASP A 136 -7.90 -1.96 15.98
C ASP A 136 -6.93 -2.69 15.02
N LYS A 137 -5.95 -3.44 15.53
CA LYS A 137 -5.10 -4.34 14.71
C LYS A 137 -5.93 -5.37 13.93
N THR A 138 -7.00 -5.90 14.54
CA THR A 138 -7.91 -6.84 13.90
C THR A 138 -8.70 -6.20 12.76
N ARG A 139 -9.21 -4.98 12.98
CA ARG A 139 -9.87 -4.20 11.92
C ARG A 139 -8.92 -3.97 10.75
N ASN A 140 -7.68 -3.60 11.07
CA ASN A 140 -6.64 -3.31 10.08
C ASN A 140 -6.26 -4.55 9.26
N TYR A 141 -6.11 -5.68 9.94
CA TYR A 141 -5.85 -6.96 9.31
C TYR A 141 -7.01 -7.40 8.40
N CYS A 142 -8.25 -7.23 8.85
CA CYS A 142 -9.45 -7.60 8.07
C CYS A 142 -9.51 -6.86 6.73
N VAL A 143 -9.35 -5.54 6.72
CA VAL A 143 -9.40 -4.77 5.46
C VAL A 143 -8.26 -5.18 4.52
N LEU A 144 -7.06 -5.42 5.05
CA LEU A 144 -5.92 -5.91 4.26
C LEU A 144 -6.22 -7.28 3.63
N CYS A 145 -6.82 -8.21 4.37
CA CYS A 145 -7.17 -9.54 3.85
C CYS A 145 -8.15 -9.46 2.66
N ILE A 146 -9.13 -8.55 2.74
CA ILE A 146 -10.11 -8.38 1.67
C ILE A 146 -9.48 -7.86 0.38
N LEU A 147 -8.42 -7.05 0.46
CA LEU A 147 -7.63 -6.69 -0.73
C LEU A 147 -6.93 -7.91 -1.34
N LEU A 148 -6.42 -8.81 -0.51
CA LEU A 148 -5.71 -10.01 -0.96
C LEU A 148 -6.62 -11.02 -1.67
N CYS A 149 -7.93 -10.98 -1.41
CA CYS A 149 -8.92 -11.77 -2.16
C CYS A 149 -9.17 -11.26 -3.59
N LEU A 150 -8.80 -10.01 -3.89
CA LEU A 150 -8.86 -9.48 -5.27
C LEU A 150 -7.69 -9.99 -6.09
N ASN A 151 -7.89 -10.14 -7.40
CA ASN A 151 -6.75 -10.35 -8.30
C ASN A 151 -5.85 -9.11 -8.29
N ARG A 152 -4.58 -9.25 -8.67
CA ARG A 152 -3.60 -8.16 -8.55
C ARG A 152 -3.96 -6.88 -9.29
N MET A 153 -4.58 -7.00 -10.46
CA MET A 153 -5.01 -5.84 -11.25
C MET A 153 -6.17 -5.10 -10.57
N GLU A 154 -7.16 -5.83 -10.07
CA GLU A 154 -8.25 -5.28 -9.25
C GLU A 154 -7.72 -4.63 -7.97
N ARG A 155 -6.77 -5.29 -7.30
CA ARG A 155 -6.15 -4.84 -6.05
C ARG A 155 -5.40 -3.52 -6.25
N ILE A 156 -4.51 -3.42 -7.22
CA ILE A 156 -3.74 -2.19 -7.46
C ILE A 156 -4.64 -1.03 -7.90
N VAL A 157 -5.66 -1.29 -8.74
CA VAL A 157 -6.62 -0.27 -9.15
C VAL A 157 -7.45 0.23 -7.96
N LEU A 158 -7.87 -0.66 -7.06
CA LEU A 158 -8.57 -0.27 -5.84
C LEU A 158 -7.67 0.50 -4.87
N ILE A 159 -6.40 0.11 -4.72
CA ILE A 159 -5.42 0.84 -3.90
C ILE A 159 -5.24 2.27 -4.45
N LEU A 160 -4.97 2.41 -5.74
CA LEU A 160 -4.74 3.72 -6.34
C LEU A 160 -6.02 4.58 -6.33
N GLY A 161 -7.10 4.12 -6.96
CA GLY A 161 -8.30 4.94 -7.17
C GLY A 161 -9.34 4.88 -6.05
N GLY A 162 -9.28 3.89 -5.16
CA GLY A 162 -10.21 3.76 -4.03
C GLY A 162 -9.63 4.21 -2.70
N ILE A 163 -8.36 3.89 -2.45
CA ILE A 163 -7.71 4.16 -1.16
C ILE A 163 -6.91 5.46 -1.22
N PHE A 164 -6.05 5.63 -2.23
CA PHE A 164 -5.18 6.79 -2.39
C PHE A 164 -5.77 7.92 -3.24
N ASP A 165 -7.02 7.80 -3.66
CA ASP A 165 -7.75 8.84 -4.39
C ASP A 165 -7.04 9.33 -5.67
N VAL A 166 -6.34 8.42 -6.35
CA VAL A 166 -5.72 8.68 -7.65
C VAL A 166 -6.81 8.81 -8.71
N THR A 167 -6.75 9.87 -9.51
CA THR A 167 -7.71 10.10 -10.60
C THR A 167 -7.61 9.01 -11.65
N ASP A 168 -8.71 8.74 -12.35
CA ASP A 168 -8.73 7.69 -13.38
C ASP A 168 -7.74 7.95 -14.51
N ARG A 169 -7.47 9.22 -14.83
CA ARG A 169 -6.43 9.64 -15.77
C ARG A 169 -5.07 9.14 -15.32
N MET A 170 -4.60 9.57 -14.15
CA MET A 170 -3.28 9.19 -13.64
C MET A 170 -3.19 7.69 -13.36
N GLY A 171 -4.23 7.11 -12.76
CA GLY A 171 -4.29 5.68 -12.44
C GLY A 171 -4.23 4.80 -13.69
N SER A 172 -4.86 5.22 -14.79
CA SER A 172 -4.79 4.49 -16.06
C SER A 172 -3.39 4.52 -16.69
N GLU A 173 -2.70 5.66 -16.62
CA GLU A 173 -1.31 5.80 -17.06
C GLU A 173 -0.36 4.94 -16.20
N ILE A 174 -0.58 4.91 -14.88
CA ILE A 174 0.20 4.09 -13.94
C ILE A 174 0.05 2.60 -14.24
N CYS A 175 -1.19 2.14 -14.45
CA CYS A 175 -1.50 0.73 -14.69
C CYS A 175 -1.32 0.29 -16.16
N ASP A 176 -0.94 1.20 -17.06
CA ASP A 176 -0.77 0.95 -18.50
C ASP A 176 -2.03 0.37 -19.18
N ILE A 177 -3.19 0.91 -18.83
CA ILE A 177 -4.50 0.52 -19.39
C ILE A 177 -5.28 1.74 -19.84
N SER A 178 -6.36 1.56 -20.61
CA SER A 178 -7.23 2.68 -20.97
C SER A 178 -7.97 3.24 -19.74
N GLN A 179 -8.23 4.55 -19.73
CA GLN A 179 -8.99 5.22 -18.66
C GLN A 179 -10.37 4.60 -18.44
N VAL A 180 -11.04 4.19 -19.53
CA VAL A 180 -12.32 3.45 -19.49
C VAL A 180 -12.16 2.11 -18.76
N ASN A 181 -11.07 1.36 -19.05
CA ASN A 181 -10.82 0.09 -18.40
C ASN A 181 -10.52 0.28 -16.90
N PHE A 182 -9.71 1.29 -16.55
CA PHE A 182 -9.42 1.64 -15.15
C PHE A 182 -10.71 1.90 -14.36
N ARG A 183 -11.61 2.76 -14.88
CA ARG A 183 -12.92 3.03 -14.24
C ARG A 183 -13.77 1.77 -14.07
N LYS A 184 -13.80 0.89 -15.09
CA LYS A 184 -14.54 -0.38 -15.02
C LYS A 184 -13.99 -1.33 -13.97
N ILE A 185 -12.67 -1.50 -13.91
CA ILE A 185 -12.00 -2.33 -12.89
C ILE A 185 -12.25 -1.75 -11.50
N LEU A 186 -12.10 -0.44 -11.33
CA LEU A 186 -12.33 0.23 -10.05
C LEU A 186 -13.77 0.04 -9.56
N SER A 187 -14.75 0.27 -10.43
CA SER A 187 -16.18 0.06 -10.11
C SER A 187 -16.47 -1.37 -9.68
N ARG A 188 -15.99 -2.38 -10.44
CA ARG A 188 -16.17 -3.80 -10.12
C ARG A 188 -15.48 -4.21 -8.82
N SER A 189 -14.27 -3.71 -8.58
CA SER A 189 -13.50 -3.98 -7.37
C SER A 189 -14.16 -3.38 -6.13
N ARG A 190 -14.63 -2.13 -6.22
CA ARG A 190 -15.44 -1.48 -5.17
C ARG A 190 -16.68 -2.29 -4.87
N LYS A 191 -17.42 -2.73 -5.89
CA LYS A 191 -18.62 -3.55 -5.70
C LYS A 191 -18.34 -4.87 -4.97
N LYS A 192 -17.30 -5.62 -5.38
CA LYS A 192 -16.92 -6.89 -4.71
C LYS A 192 -16.66 -6.68 -3.22
N VAL A 193 -15.87 -5.66 -2.89
CA VAL A 193 -15.50 -5.34 -1.51
C VAL A 193 -16.71 -4.83 -0.72
N ALA A 194 -17.56 -4.00 -1.33
CA ALA A 194 -18.79 -3.51 -0.73
C ALA A 194 -19.76 -4.65 -0.39
N ASP A 195 -20.01 -5.53 -1.36
CA ASP A 195 -20.92 -6.68 -1.21
C ASP A 195 -20.45 -7.60 -0.06
N TYR A 196 -19.13 -7.75 0.14
CA TYR A 196 -18.58 -8.48 1.29
C TYR A 196 -18.89 -7.78 2.62
N PHE A 197 -18.49 -6.51 2.78
CA PHE A 197 -18.65 -5.83 4.06
C PHE A 197 -20.12 -5.62 4.43
N GLN A 198 -20.99 -5.37 3.45
CA GLN A 198 -22.42 -5.20 3.67
C GLN A 198 -23.09 -6.46 4.21
N LYS A 199 -22.63 -7.65 3.83
CA LYS A 199 -23.19 -8.94 4.30
C LYS A 199 -22.56 -9.43 5.60
N ASN A 200 -21.31 -9.05 5.87
CA ASN A 200 -20.52 -9.72 6.91
C ASN A 200 -20.10 -8.82 8.08
N CYS A 201 -19.89 -7.51 7.87
CA CYS A 201 -19.20 -6.66 8.84
C CYS A 201 -20.16 -5.86 9.75
N SER A 202 -20.00 -6.03 11.07
CA SER A 202 -20.82 -5.34 12.06
C SER A 202 -20.55 -3.84 12.21
N LEU A 203 -19.40 -3.35 11.72
CA LEU A 203 -19.08 -1.92 11.68
C LEU A 203 -19.95 -1.17 10.65
N LEU A 204 -20.43 -1.88 9.61
CA LEU A 204 -21.33 -1.30 8.61
C LEU A 204 -22.79 -1.53 8.96
N ASP A 205 -23.16 -2.75 9.37
CA ASP A 205 -24.51 -3.09 9.82
C ASP A 205 -24.43 -3.96 11.07
N ARG A 206 -24.98 -3.48 12.20
CA ARG A 206 -24.90 -4.15 13.50
C ARG A 206 -25.48 -5.57 13.50
N ARG A 207 -26.36 -5.89 12.55
CA ARG A 207 -26.98 -7.23 12.38
C ARG A 207 -26.01 -8.26 11.81
N ASN A 208 -24.93 -7.81 11.18
CA ASN A 208 -23.97 -8.71 10.55
C ASN A 208 -23.15 -9.50 11.59
N PRO A 209 -22.73 -10.73 11.22
CA PRO A 209 -22.15 -11.69 12.15
C PRO A 209 -20.71 -11.36 12.60
N CYS A 210 -19.88 -10.72 11.77
CA CYS A 210 -18.48 -10.48 12.13
C CYS A 210 -18.35 -9.36 13.17
N LYS A 211 -17.85 -9.68 14.37
CA LYS A 211 -17.48 -8.70 15.42
C LYS A 211 -15.96 -8.66 15.60
N CYS A 212 -15.33 -7.48 15.46
CA CYS A 212 -13.87 -7.37 15.55
C CYS A 212 -13.31 -7.87 16.89
N SER A 213 -14.02 -7.72 18.01
CA SER A 213 -13.62 -8.24 19.32
C SER A 213 -13.58 -9.77 19.36
N GLU A 214 -14.50 -10.44 18.67
CA GLU A 214 -14.52 -11.92 18.57
C GLU A 214 -13.42 -12.42 17.64
N GLN A 215 -13.19 -11.71 16.54
CA GLN A 215 -12.15 -12.02 15.55
C GLN A 215 -10.74 -11.81 16.11
N ALA A 216 -10.58 -10.85 17.02
CA ALA A 216 -9.30 -10.54 17.66
C ALA A 216 -8.72 -11.75 18.41
N ASN A 217 -9.55 -12.45 19.17
CA ASN A 217 -9.16 -13.65 19.90
C ASN A 217 -8.65 -14.73 18.95
N TYR A 218 -9.36 -14.91 17.85
CA TYR A 218 -8.99 -15.90 16.86
C TYR A 218 -7.66 -15.60 16.17
N LEU A 219 -7.48 -14.37 15.70
CA LEU A 219 -6.25 -13.97 15.01
C LEU A 219 -5.04 -13.99 15.94
N ALA A 220 -5.26 -13.70 17.23
CA ALA A 220 -4.24 -13.89 18.25
C ALA A 220 -3.86 -15.36 18.45
N ASN A 221 -4.84 -16.26 18.50
CA ASN A 221 -4.59 -17.71 18.63
C ASN A 221 -3.85 -18.30 17.42
N LEU A 222 -4.10 -17.78 16.23
CA LEU A 222 -3.33 -18.14 15.03
C LEU A 222 -1.91 -17.51 14.99
N GLY A 223 -1.57 -16.66 15.97
CA GLY A 223 -0.32 -15.92 15.98
C GLY A 223 -0.22 -14.86 14.88
N LEU A 224 -1.33 -14.51 14.23
CA LEU A 224 -1.40 -13.49 13.18
C LEU A 224 -1.43 -12.07 13.77
N ILE A 225 -1.89 -11.92 15.01
CA ILE A 225 -1.88 -10.66 15.76
C ILE A 225 -1.44 -10.96 17.20
N LYS A 226 -0.22 -10.59 17.63
CA LYS A 226 0.16 -10.82 19.03
C LYS A 226 -0.02 -9.55 19.89
N PRO A 227 -0.52 -9.68 21.14
CA PRO A 227 -0.46 -8.60 22.13
C PRO A 227 1.00 -8.19 22.33
N GLY A 228 1.31 -6.88 22.24
CA GLY A 228 2.68 -6.40 22.35
C GLY A 228 3.62 -6.82 21.22
N ASP A 229 3.14 -7.46 20.14
CA ASP A 229 3.92 -7.56 18.89
C ASP A 229 4.06 -6.15 18.35
N HIS A 230 5.17 -5.53 18.70
CA HIS A 230 5.77 -4.42 17.98
C HIS A 230 6.54 -4.95 16.75
N GLN A 231 6.13 -6.07 16.14
CA GLN A 231 6.54 -6.41 14.77
C GLN A 231 6.32 -5.22 13.81
N VAL A 232 5.45 -4.29 14.19
CA VAL A 232 5.43 -2.93 13.68
C VAL A 232 6.37 -2.04 14.52
N THR A 233 7.68 -2.18 14.33
CA THR A 233 8.65 -1.12 14.67
C THR A 233 8.49 0.10 13.76
N GLN A 234 7.63 -0.01 12.75
CA GLN A 234 7.40 1.00 11.76
C GLN A 234 6.48 2.10 12.29
N SER A 235 7.06 3.27 12.57
CA SER A 235 6.30 4.43 13.01
C SER A 235 5.22 4.80 11.99
N SER A 236 3.95 4.86 12.44
CA SER A 236 2.87 5.42 11.64
C SER A 236 3.07 6.93 11.47
N LEU A 237 2.79 7.44 10.26
CA LEU A 237 2.78 8.87 9.94
C LEU A 237 1.36 9.46 10.03
N GLY A 238 0.44 8.77 10.72
CA GLY A 238 -0.99 9.07 10.76
C GLY A 238 -1.81 8.04 9.98
N THR A 239 -3.08 8.37 9.72
CA THR A 239 -3.94 7.54 8.85
C THR A 239 -3.72 7.89 7.38
N ILE A 240 -4.08 6.98 6.47
CA ILE A 240 -4.04 7.24 5.02
C ILE A 240 -4.83 8.52 4.69
N ARG A 241 -6.02 8.71 5.28
CA ARG A 241 -6.82 9.94 5.13
C ARG A 241 -6.02 11.19 5.52
N SER A 242 -5.36 11.17 6.66
CA SER A 242 -4.60 12.33 7.16
C SER A 242 -3.44 12.70 6.21
N VAL A 243 -2.79 11.71 5.61
CA VAL A 243 -1.66 11.91 4.68
C VAL A 243 -2.13 12.39 3.30
N LEU A 244 -3.33 11.99 2.85
CA LEU A 244 -3.90 12.47 1.58
C LEU A 244 -4.20 13.98 1.60
N GLY A 245 -4.46 14.55 2.77
CA GLY A 245 -4.61 16.00 2.97
C GLY A 245 -5.89 16.61 2.39
N LYS A 246 -6.86 15.78 1.99
CA LYS A 246 -8.18 16.20 1.51
C LYS A 246 -9.27 15.46 2.28
N THR A 247 -10.30 16.20 2.69
CA THR A 247 -11.62 15.60 2.94
C THR A 247 -12.13 15.11 1.60
N ILE A 248 -12.50 13.83 1.49
CA ILE A 248 -13.02 13.18 0.29
C ILE A 248 -13.88 14.19 -0.47
N SER A 249 -13.47 14.58 -1.67
CA SER A 249 -14.26 15.44 -2.52
C SER A 249 -15.59 14.75 -2.75
N ASP A 250 -16.65 15.17 -2.07
CA ASP A 250 -18.07 15.06 -2.43
C ASP A 250 -18.50 13.91 -3.35
N ILE A 251 -17.93 12.71 -3.19
CA ILE A 251 -18.52 11.53 -3.81
C ILE A 251 -19.52 11.05 -2.77
N GLU A 252 -20.77 11.44 -3.00
CA GLU A 252 -21.95 10.62 -2.71
C GLU A 252 -21.82 9.25 -3.40
N ASP A 253 -20.69 8.56 -3.22
CA ASP A 253 -20.49 7.21 -3.69
C ASP A 253 -21.16 6.31 -2.68
N SER A 254 -22.00 5.41 -3.19
CA SER A 254 -22.55 4.27 -2.45
C SER A 254 -21.49 3.47 -1.66
N TYR A 255 -20.22 3.64 -2.01
CA TYR A 255 -19.06 2.93 -1.48
C TYR A 255 -18.26 3.68 -0.41
N SER A 256 -18.56 4.97 -0.18
CA SER A 256 -17.82 5.84 0.75
C SER A 256 -17.61 5.20 2.12
N ARG A 257 -18.67 4.63 2.70
CA ARG A 257 -18.66 4.11 4.07
C ARG A 257 -17.63 3.02 4.34
N PHE A 258 -17.40 2.09 3.40
CA PHE A 258 -16.40 1.04 3.60
C PHE A 258 -15.00 1.48 3.15
N LEU A 259 -14.89 2.36 2.15
CA LEU A 259 -13.60 2.95 1.76
C LEU A 259 -12.99 3.75 2.92
N MET A 260 -13.82 4.33 3.79
CA MET A 260 -13.34 4.91 5.05
C MET A 260 -12.59 3.90 5.92
N LEU A 261 -13.01 2.63 5.98
CA LEU A 261 -12.30 1.61 6.78
C LEU A 261 -10.85 1.42 6.31
N TYR A 262 -10.62 1.57 5.01
CA TYR A 262 -9.28 1.55 4.42
C TYR A 262 -8.52 2.86 4.66
N GLN A 263 -9.17 4.01 4.52
CA GLN A 263 -8.49 5.29 4.70
C GLN A 263 -8.17 5.63 6.16
N GLU A 264 -8.89 5.04 7.11
CA GLU A 264 -8.56 5.10 8.55
C GLU A 264 -7.41 4.16 8.95
N GLN A 265 -6.90 3.36 8.00
CA GLN A 265 -5.72 2.53 8.26
C GLN A 265 -4.48 3.40 8.50
N PRO A 266 -3.53 2.92 9.33
CA PRO A 266 -2.26 3.58 9.49
C PRO A 266 -1.53 3.67 8.14
N PHE A 267 -1.05 4.86 7.81
CA PHE A 267 -0.04 5.05 6.78
C PHE A 267 1.33 4.91 7.44
N PHE A 268 2.08 3.90 7.03
CA PHE A 268 3.36 3.58 7.66
C PHE A 268 4.50 4.36 7.04
N LYS A 269 5.47 4.80 7.84
CA LYS A 269 6.75 5.29 7.32
C LYS A 269 7.43 4.13 6.57
N GLY A 270 8.01 4.34 5.39
CA GLY A 270 8.80 3.30 4.71
C GLY A 270 10.03 2.86 5.54
N PRO A 271 10.68 1.74 5.19
CA PRO A 271 11.92 1.31 5.84
C PRO A 271 12.99 2.42 5.74
N ASP A 272 14.00 2.42 6.62
CA ASP A 272 15.12 3.37 6.52
C ASP A 272 16.01 3.03 5.32
N MET A 273 15.57 3.46 4.15
CA MET A 273 16.30 3.29 2.90
C MET A 273 17.39 4.36 2.74
N ALA A 274 17.41 5.42 3.55
CA ALA A 274 18.48 6.42 3.49
C ALA A 274 19.80 5.85 4.03
N ALA A 275 19.76 5.09 5.13
CA ALA A 275 20.93 4.36 5.60
C ALA A 275 21.45 3.38 4.53
N TRP A 276 20.56 2.55 3.98
CA TRP A 276 20.91 1.62 2.90
C TRP A 276 21.47 2.33 1.66
N LEU A 277 20.85 3.43 1.22
CA LEU A 277 21.27 4.19 0.05
C LEU A 277 22.64 4.85 0.29
N ARG A 278 22.86 5.45 1.46
CA ARG A 278 24.16 6.03 1.80
C ARG A 278 25.25 4.98 1.82
N ASP A 279 24.97 3.80 2.38
CA ASP A 279 25.91 2.68 2.36
C ASP A 279 26.15 2.15 0.94
N LEU A 280 25.12 2.09 0.10
CA LEU A 280 25.23 1.71 -1.31
C LEU A 280 26.10 2.70 -2.09
N LEU A 281 25.88 4.00 -1.91
CA LEU A 281 26.62 5.08 -2.58
C LEU A 281 28.07 5.21 -2.11
N ARG A 282 28.38 4.72 -0.90
CA ARG A 282 29.76 4.63 -0.38
C ARG A 282 30.57 3.49 -0.98
N ARG A 283 29.95 2.54 -1.67
CA ARG A 283 30.69 1.46 -2.33
C ARG A 283 31.30 1.98 -3.63
N ASN A 284 32.62 1.84 -3.77
CA ASN A 284 33.38 2.40 -4.91
C ASN A 284 32.86 1.88 -6.26
N ASP A 285 32.49 0.60 -6.34
CA ASP A 285 31.92 -0.03 -7.54
C ASP A 285 30.62 0.62 -7.99
N VAL A 286 29.78 1.08 -7.05
CA VAL A 286 28.54 1.81 -7.36
C VAL A 286 28.84 3.28 -7.62
N ASN A 287 29.75 3.89 -6.87
CA ASN A 287 30.11 5.29 -7.02
C ASN A 287 30.69 5.56 -8.43
N GLU A 288 31.58 4.69 -8.91
CA GLU A 288 32.17 4.76 -10.26
C GLU A 288 31.11 4.65 -11.37
N ILE A 289 30.07 3.83 -11.18
CA ILE A 289 28.99 3.63 -12.16
C ILE A 289 28.09 4.87 -12.26
N PHE A 290 27.82 5.54 -11.14
CA PHE A 290 26.83 6.60 -11.06
C PHE A 290 27.41 8.03 -11.08
N PHE A 291 28.68 8.23 -10.67
CA PHE A 291 29.23 9.56 -10.37
C PHE A 291 30.57 9.88 -11.06
N GLU A 292 31.37 8.91 -11.50
CA GLU A 292 32.72 9.17 -12.05
C GLU A 292 32.83 9.26 -13.58
N LYS A 293 31.71 9.19 -14.32
CA LYS A 293 31.74 9.50 -15.76
C LYS A 293 31.57 11.01 -16.02
N ASN A 294 32.65 11.76 -15.77
CA ASN A 294 32.91 13.06 -16.40
C ASN A 294 34.26 13.02 -17.12
#